data_AF-A0A849WQ68-F1
#
_entry.id   AF-A0A849WQ68-F1
#
_cell.length_a   1.000
_cell.length_b   1.000
_cell.length_c   1.000
_cell.angle_alpha   90.00
_cell.angle_beta   90.00
_cell.angle_gamma   90.00
#
_symmetry.space_group_name_H-M   'P 1'
#
loop_
_entity.id
_entity.type
_entity.pdbx_description
1 polymer ?
#
loop_
_entity_poly.entity_id
_entity_poly.type
_entity_poly.pdbx_seq_one_letter_code
_entity_poly.pdbx_strand_id
1 'polypeptide(L)'
;MRILILLLGFFMISDVVLANCFRNHLREAIKINEERKPRYSLLSNGQSEAISEKLISFEKRLLFFSFVFANFDYKSQLFEPYGISITCDDYVSMSTVNKFNDFWPEGAPNVKDYVDFNLKQAKRLLYSAYFDYQDLKQVLSVTKDLLKEVEKELRYNCMIRHALESIARIAYMAPIQEATLEAKGEAGAIALAREMVYGHIFMLDTFNELDKMAKPLNTQGIPILCQDVPQIPLGNK
;
A
#
# COMPACT_ATOMS: atom_id res chain seq x y z
N MET A 1 60.19 -29.64 -13.36
CA MET A 1 58.84 -29.49 -13.95
C MET A 1 57.82 -29.61 -12.82
N ARG A 2 57.32 -28.48 -12.29
CA ARG A 2 56.24 -28.43 -11.28
C ARG A 2 55.24 -27.40 -11.79
N ILE A 3 54.07 -27.87 -12.20
CA ILE A 3 52.97 -27.03 -12.68
C ILE A 3 52.17 -26.60 -11.44
N LEU A 4 52.17 -25.30 -11.16
CA LEU A 4 51.39 -24.66 -10.11
C LEU A 4 50.00 -24.38 -10.69
N ILE A 5 48.97 -25.10 -10.25
CA ILE A 5 47.58 -24.84 -10.64
C ILE A 5 47.05 -23.73 -9.75
N LEU A 6 46.89 -22.54 -10.32
CA LEU A 6 46.17 -21.42 -9.72
C LEU A 6 44.67 -21.66 -9.88
N LEU A 7 44.01 -22.07 -8.80
CA LEU A 7 42.54 -22.08 -8.70
C LEU A 7 42.05 -20.63 -8.53
N LEU A 8 41.66 -20.00 -9.64
CA LEU A 8 40.87 -18.77 -9.64
C LEU A 8 39.46 -19.11 -9.15
N GLY A 9 39.21 -18.85 -7.87
CA GLY A 9 37.86 -18.88 -7.30
C GLY A 9 37.02 -17.78 -7.95
N PHE A 10 36.08 -18.19 -8.79
CA PHE A 10 35.03 -17.33 -9.32
C PHE A 10 34.08 -16.98 -8.15
N PHE A 11 34.27 -15.82 -7.53
CA PHE A 11 33.22 -15.24 -6.69
C PHE A 11 32.07 -14.85 -7.61
N MET A 12 31.03 -15.69 -7.67
CA MET A 12 29.72 -15.26 -8.16
C MET A 12 29.25 -14.15 -7.23
N ILE A 13 29.49 -12.90 -7.61
CA ILE A 13 28.78 -11.76 -7.05
C ILE A 13 27.35 -11.96 -7.53
N SER A 14 26.53 -12.63 -6.72
CA SER A 14 25.10 -12.59 -6.90
C SER A 14 24.72 -11.11 -6.85
N ASP A 15 24.21 -10.57 -7.97
CA ASP A 15 23.60 -9.26 -7.98
C ASP A 15 22.50 -9.27 -6.92
N VAL A 16 22.82 -8.73 -5.74
CA VAL A 16 21.82 -8.42 -4.72
C VAL A 16 21.03 -7.27 -5.33
N VAL A 17 19.98 -7.62 -6.07
CA VAL A 17 19.00 -6.66 -6.55
C VAL A 17 18.39 -6.03 -5.30
N LEU A 18 18.84 -4.84 -4.93
CA LEU A 18 18.26 -4.11 -3.79
C LEU A 18 16.75 -4.00 -4.02
N ALA A 19 15.99 -4.69 -3.18
CA ALA A 19 14.54 -4.61 -3.17
C ALA A 19 14.13 -3.18 -2.82
N ASN A 20 13.58 -2.46 -3.80
CA ASN A 20 13.05 -1.11 -3.64
C ASN A 20 11.52 -1.11 -3.83
N CYS A 21 10.85 -2.11 -3.27
CA CYS A 21 9.43 -2.39 -3.56
C CYS A 21 8.50 -1.25 -3.15
N PHE A 22 8.73 -0.58 -2.01
CA PHE A 22 7.92 0.57 -1.61
C PHE A 22 8.10 1.76 -2.58
N ARG A 23 9.35 2.10 -2.90
CA ARG A 23 9.65 3.17 -3.86
C ARG A 23 9.15 2.87 -5.27
N ASN A 24 9.30 1.63 -5.71
CA ASN A 24 8.83 1.20 -7.03
C ASN A 24 7.30 1.24 -7.10
N HIS A 25 6.61 0.79 -6.06
CA HIS A 25 5.16 0.95 -5.93
C HIS A 25 4.74 2.42 -6.10
N LEU A 26 5.38 3.36 -5.38
CA LEU A 26 5.08 4.79 -5.51
C LEU A 26 5.38 5.35 -6.91
N ARG A 27 6.50 4.95 -7.54
CA ARG A 27 6.86 5.40 -8.89
C ARG A 27 5.86 4.90 -9.94
N GLU A 28 5.45 3.64 -9.82
CA GLU A 28 4.47 3.04 -10.72
C GLU A 28 3.09 3.70 -10.53
N ALA A 29 2.69 3.97 -9.29
CA ALA A 29 1.45 4.69 -8.98
C ALA A 29 1.43 6.10 -9.60
N ILE A 30 2.49 6.88 -9.40
CA ILE A 30 2.64 8.22 -10.00
C ILE A 30 2.51 8.13 -11.53
N LYS A 31 3.22 7.17 -12.15
CA LYS A 31 3.19 7.00 -13.61
C LYS A 31 1.78 6.67 -14.10
N ILE A 32 1.11 5.70 -13.48
CA ILE A 32 -0.25 5.29 -13.85
C ILE A 32 -1.22 6.47 -13.69
N ASN A 33 -1.10 7.23 -12.60
CA ASN A 33 -1.96 8.37 -12.33
C ASN A 33 -1.71 9.54 -13.29
N GLU A 34 -0.46 9.81 -13.66
CA GLU A 34 -0.11 10.79 -14.69
C GLU A 34 -0.66 10.41 -16.07
N GLU A 35 -0.60 9.12 -16.42
CA GLU A 35 -1.16 8.59 -17.67
C GLU A 35 -2.70 8.67 -17.70
N ARG A 36 -3.37 8.44 -16.55
CA ARG A 36 -4.84 8.41 -16.45
C ARG A 36 -5.48 9.77 -16.23
N LYS A 37 -4.77 10.73 -15.63
CA LYS A 37 -5.24 12.12 -15.40
C LYS A 37 -5.94 12.74 -16.62
N PRO A 38 -5.34 12.80 -17.83
CA PRO A 38 -5.99 13.45 -18.99
C PRO A 38 -7.28 12.74 -19.40
N ARG A 39 -7.39 11.42 -19.22
CA ARG A 39 -8.60 10.66 -19.53
C ARG A 39 -9.73 10.99 -18.57
N TYR A 40 -9.46 11.02 -17.28
CA TYR A 40 -10.46 11.45 -16.29
C TYR A 40 -10.89 12.90 -16.51
N SER A 41 -9.95 13.79 -16.86
CA SER A 41 -10.27 15.20 -17.14
C SER A 41 -11.26 15.30 -18.31
N LEU A 42 -11.01 14.56 -19.39
CA LEU A 42 -11.93 14.50 -20.53
C LEU A 42 -13.32 13.98 -20.14
N LEU A 43 -13.39 12.86 -19.41
CA LEU A 43 -14.65 12.23 -19.01
C LEU A 43 -15.51 13.09 -18.07
N SER A 44 -14.84 13.91 -17.26
CA SER A 44 -15.47 14.72 -16.21
C SER A 44 -15.56 16.21 -16.55
N ASN A 45 -15.21 16.61 -17.78
CA ASN A 45 -15.09 18.02 -18.19
C ASN A 45 -14.21 18.83 -17.22
N GLY A 46 -13.07 18.27 -16.82
CA GLY A 46 -12.07 18.90 -15.95
C GLY A 46 -12.31 18.73 -14.45
N GLN A 47 -13.47 18.21 -14.01
CA GLN A 47 -13.78 18.10 -12.58
C GLN A 47 -12.81 17.17 -11.81
N SER A 48 -12.19 16.22 -12.48
CA SER A 48 -11.24 15.27 -11.88
C SER A 48 -9.82 15.80 -11.68
N GLU A 49 -9.48 16.97 -12.22
CA GLU A 49 -8.08 17.43 -12.26
C GLU A 49 -7.54 17.65 -10.85
N ALA A 50 -8.31 18.30 -9.99
CA ALA A 50 -7.93 18.55 -8.59
C ALA A 50 -7.71 17.24 -7.80
N ILE A 51 -8.49 16.18 -8.09
CA ILE A 51 -8.33 14.86 -7.46
C ILE A 51 -7.01 14.24 -7.89
N SER A 52 -6.76 14.20 -9.20
CA SER A 52 -5.55 13.60 -9.78
C SER A 52 -4.30 14.34 -9.32
N GLU A 53 -4.31 15.67 -9.32
CA GLU A 53 -3.19 16.49 -8.88
C GLU A 53 -2.88 16.30 -7.40
N LYS A 54 -3.92 16.24 -6.56
CA LYS A 54 -3.74 15.98 -5.14
C LYS A 54 -3.13 14.61 -4.88
N LEU A 55 -3.60 13.56 -5.56
CA LEU A 55 -3.05 12.21 -5.45
C LEU A 55 -1.59 12.17 -5.91
N ILE A 56 -1.30 12.62 -7.13
CA ILE A 56 0.07 12.62 -7.69
C ILE A 56 1.03 13.44 -6.83
N SER A 57 0.60 14.61 -6.34
CA SER A 57 1.40 15.45 -5.44
C SER A 57 1.68 14.75 -4.11
N PHE A 58 0.69 14.05 -3.57
CA PHE A 58 0.85 13.26 -2.36
C PHE A 58 1.84 12.10 -2.56
N GLU A 59 1.70 11.32 -3.63
CA GLU A 59 2.61 10.22 -3.96
C GLU A 59 4.05 10.70 -4.20
N LYS A 60 4.24 11.82 -4.91
CA LYS A 60 5.55 12.44 -5.10
C LYS A 60 6.18 12.87 -3.77
N ARG A 61 5.38 13.42 -2.85
CA ARG A 61 5.85 13.74 -1.50
C ARG A 61 6.23 12.48 -0.74
N LEU A 62 5.40 11.43 -0.74
CA LEU A 62 5.74 10.16 -0.11
C LEU A 62 7.03 9.55 -0.68
N LEU A 63 7.21 9.60 -2.01
CA LEU A 63 8.41 9.12 -2.66
C LEU A 63 9.63 9.90 -2.17
N PHE A 64 9.54 11.24 -2.09
CA PHE A 64 10.60 12.05 -1.49
C PHE A 64 10.87 11.67 -0.02
N PHE A 65 9.84 11.56 0.82
CA PHE A 65 9.98 11.17 2.22
C PHE A 65 10.56 9.75 2.38
N SER A 66 10.33 8.85 1.42
CA SER A 66 10.90 7.49 1.43
C SER A 66 12.42 7.47 1.28
N PHE A 67 13.04 8.54 0.77
CA PHE A 67 14.49 8.68 0.74
C PHE A 67 15.05 9.27 2.02
N VAL A 68 14.31 10.17 2.67
CA VAL A 68 14.87 11.05 3.71
C VAL A 68 14.47 10.62 5.13
N PHE A 69 13.26 10.10 5.34
CA PHE A 69 12.73 9.83 6.68
C PHE A 69 12.15 8.41 6.82
N ALA A 70 11.40 7.95 5.83
CA ALA A 70 10.69 6.67 5.85
C ALA A 70 11.36 5.67 4.90
N ASN A 71 12.65 5.42 5.11
CA ASN A 71 13.45 4.54 4.25
C ASN A 71 13.18 3.05 4.54
N PHE A 72 11.92 2.64 4.36
CA PHE A 72 11.44 1.28 4.63
C PHE A 72 12.16 0.23 3.78
N ASP A 73 12.44 0.53 2.51
CA ASP A 73 13.19 -0.39 1.64
C ASP A 73 14.60 -0.67 2.19
N TYR A 74 15.32 0.35 2.69
CA TYR A 74 16.63 0.14 3.32
C TYR A 74 16.51 -0.61 4.65
N LYS A 75 15.51 -0.28 5.48
CA LYS A 75 15.28 -1.03 6.73
C LYS A 75 14.93 -2.49 6.44
N SER A 76 14.21 -2.76 5.36
CA SER A 76 13.85 -4.11 4.92
C SER A 76 15.06 -4.91 4.45
N GLN A 77 16.08 -4.27 3.89
CA GLN A 77 17.31 -4.94 3.45
C GLN A 77 18.08 -5.60 4.60
N LEU A 78 17.88 -5.14 5.83
CA LEU A 78 18.48 -5.76 7.01
C LEU A 78 17.99 -7.21 7.23
N PHE A 79 16.85 -7.57 6.64
CA PHE A 79 16.23 -8.89 6.80
C PHE A 79 16.46 -9.83 5.59
N GLU A 80 17.00 -9.32 4.48
CA GLU A 80 17.28 -10.11 3.26
C GLU A 80 18.21 -11.31 3.49
N PRO A 81 19.28 -11.23 4.33
CA PRO A 81 20.11 -12.41 4.65
C PRO A 81 19.33 -13.56 5.30
N TYR A 82 18.17 -13.25 5.90
CA TYR A 82 17.28 -14.23 6.51
C TYR A 82 16.19 -14.72 5.55
N GLY A 83 16.22 -14.29 4.27
CA GLY A 83 15.25 -14.67 3.25
C GLY A 83 13.91 -13.95 3.38
N ILE A 84 13.88 -12.80 4.06
CA ILE A 84 12.67 -12.01 4.30
C ILE A 84 12.83 -10.69 3.56
N SER A 85 11.82 -10.32 2.76
CA SER A 85 11.80 -9.06 2.04
C SER A 85 10.54 -8.27 2.46
N ILE A 86 10.56 -7.70 3.66
CA ILE A 86 9.38 -7.09 4.31
C ILE A 86 8.63 -6.15 3.37
N THR A 87 9.30 -5.18 2.72
CA THR A 87 8.58 -4.26 1.83
C THR A 87 8.05 -4.94 0.56
N CYS A 88 8.73 -5.95 0.02
CA CYS A 88 8.22 -6.67 -1.15
C CYS A 88 7.10 -7.65 -0.80
N ASP A 89 7.12 -8.19 0.42
CA ASP A 89 6.07 -9.02 0.95
C ASP A 89 4.84 -8.16 1.27
N ASP A 90 5.01 -6.94 1.78
CA ASP A 90 3.88 -6.12 2.24
C ASP A 90 3.26 -5.23 1.14
N TYR A 91 4.04 -4.75 0.18
CA TYR A 91 3.53 -3.91 -0.92
C TYR A 91 3.24 -4.73 -2.17
N VAL A 92 2.04 -4.57 -2.71
CA VAL A 92 1.62 -5.23 -3.96
C VAL A 92 2.07 -4.42 -5.17
N SER A 93 2.45 -5.11 -6.25
CA SER A 93 2.81 -4.46 -7.52
C SER A 93 1.64 -3.68 -8.12
N MET A 94 1.91 -2.47 -8.59
CA MET A 94 0.93 -1.65 -9.30
C MET A 94 0.60 -2.21 -10.68
N SER A 95 1.36 -3.18 -11.20
CA SER A 95 0.99 -3.91 -12.42
C SER A 95 -0.33 -4.68 -12.32
N THR A 96 -0.83 -4.88 -11.10
CA THR A 96 -2.08 -5.59 -10.81
C THR A 96 -3.31 -4.67 -10.74
N VAL A 97 -3.16 -3.36 -10.96
CA VAL A 97 -4.32 -2.46 -11.06
C VAL A 97 -5.26 -2.88 -12.17
N ASN A 98 -6.54 -2.56 -12.01
CA ASN A 98 -7.53 -2.80 -13.05
C ASN A 98 -7.15 -2.05 -14.33
N LYS A 99 -7.49 -2.65 -15.48
CA LYS A 99 -7.45 -1.93 -16.76
C LYS A 99 -8.38 -0.72 -16.65
N PHE A 100 -7.99 0.38 -17.28
CA PHE A 100 -8.80 1.59 -17.27
C PHE A 100 -10.13 1.34 -18.01
N ASN A 101 -11.23 1.63 -17.33
CA ASN A 101 -12.56 1.75 -17.91
C ASN A 101 -13.02 3.20 -17.77
N ASP A 102 -13.68 3.72 -18.80
CA ASP A 102 -14.24 5.08 -18.78
C ASP A 102 -15.38 5.19 -17.76
N PHE A 103 -16.16 4.11 -17.61
CA PHE A 103 -17.25 3.97 -16.65
C PHE A 103 -17.23 2.58 -16.00
N TRP A 104 -17.86 2.45 -14.83
CA TRP A 104 -18.11 1.16 -14.19
C TRP A 104 -18.85 0.19 -15.13
N PRO A 105 -18.31 -1.01 -15.43
CA PRO A 105 -18.99 -2.00 -16.26
C PRO A 105 -20.36 -2.42 -15.72
N GLU A 106 -20.51 -2.42 -14.40
CA GLU A 106 -21.75 -2.74 -13.67
C GLU A 106 -22.74 -1.57 -13.62
N GLY A 107 -22.38 -0.43 -14.21
CA GLY A 107 -23.11 0.82 -14.13
C GLY A 107 -22.78 1.63 -12.87
N ALA A 108 -23.32 2.85 -12.83
CA ALA A 108 -23.09 3.77 -11.73
C ALA A 108 -23.65 3.22 -10.40
N PRO A 109 -22.92 3.35 -9.27
CA PRO A 109 -23.43 3.01 -7.94
C PRO A 109 -24.58 3.93 -7.52
N ASN A 110 -25.46 3.44 -6.64
CA ASN A 110 -26.47 4.30 -6.03
C ASN A 110 -25.83 5.17 -4.95
N VAL A 111 -26.14 6.47 -4.95
CA VAL A 111 -25.66 7.40 -3.93
C VAL A 111 -26.04 6.98 -2.50
N LYS A 112 -27.15 6.24 -2.33
CA LYS A 112 -27.61 5.72 -1.04
C LYS A 112 -26.71 4.61 -0.49
N ASP A 113 -25.95 3.95 -1.36
CA ASP A 113 -25.03 2.87 -0.98
C ASP A 113 -23.67 3.42 -0.54
N TYR A 114 -23.44 4.74 -0.70
CA TYR A 114 -22.25 5.40 -0.17
C TYR A 114 -22.22 5.33 1.36
N VAL A 115 -21.15 4.72 1.89
CA VAL A 115 -20.85 4.71 3.32
C VAL A 115 -20.01 5.95 3.66
N ASP A 116 -20.54 6.85 4.48
CA ASP A 116 -19.73 7.93 5.05
C ASP A 116 -18.84 7.37 6.16
N PHE A 117 -17.61 6.99 5.78
CA PHE A 117 -16.68 6.32 6.67
C PHE A 117 -16.36 7.19 7.89
N ASN A 118 -16.59 6.67 9.10
CA ASN A 118 -16.34 7.40 10.35
C ASN A 118 -14.84 7.41 10.67
N LEU A 119 -14.09 8.24 9.94
CA LEU A 119 -12.64 8.34 10.04
C LEU A 119 -12.16 8.60 11.47
N LYS A 120 -12.84 9.48 12.21
CA LYS A 120 -12.46 9.82 13.59
C LYS A 120 -12.53 8.59 14.50
N GLN A 121 -13.60 7.81 14.40
CA GLN A 121 -13.74 6.57 15.15
C GLN A 121 -12.72 5.53 14.69
N ALA A 122 -12.54 5.36 13.38
CA ALA A 122 -11.58 4.41 12.82
C ALA A 122 -10.15 4.67 13.31
N LYS A 123 -9.67 5.92 13.23
CA LYS A 123 -8.34 6.30 13.73
C LYS A 123 -8.21 6.06 15.24
N ARG A 124 -9.24 6.35 16.03
CA ARG A 124 -9.24 6.07 17.48
C ARG A 124 -9.08 4.57 17.75
N LEU A 125 -9.84 3.73 17.06
CA LEU A 125 -9.77 2.27 17.22
C LEU A 125 -8.40 1.74 16.79
N LEU A 126 -7.89 2.19 15.65
CA LEU A 126 -6.58 1.77 15.13
C LEU A 126 -5.43 2.21 16.03
N TYR A 127 -5.44 3.45 16.53
CA TYR A 127 -4.39 3.91 17.45
C TYR A 127 -4.46 3.21 18.81
N SER A 128 -5.64 2.97 19.37
CA SER A 128 -5.77 2.14 20.59
C SER A 128 -5.18 0.75 20.36
N ALA A 129 -5.60 0.07 19.28
CA ALA A 129 -5.05 -1.24 18.91
C ALA A 129 -3.53 -1.23 18.69
N TYR A 130 -2.99 -0.15 18.11
CA TYR A 130 -1.57 0.01 17.85
C TYR A 130 -0.74 0.22 19.13
N PHE A 131 -1.21 1.04 20.07
CA PHE A 131 -0.47 1.37 21.29
C PHE A 131 -0.66 0.35 22.41
N ASP A 132 -1.80 -0.35 22.46
CA ASP A 132 -2.12 -1.28 23.54
C ASP A 132 -1.46 -2.67 23.34
N TYR A 133 -1.06 -3.04 22.12
CA TYR A 133 -0.56 -4.37 21.78
C TYR A 133 0.73 -4.34 20.97
N GLN A 134 1.68 -5.22 21.33
CA GLN A 134 3.00 -5.28 20.68
C GLN A 134 2.98 -6.05 19.35
N ASP A 135 2.13 -7.06 19.20
CA ASP A 135 2.19 -8.07 18.12
C ASP A 135 1.28 -7.79 16.90
N LEU A 136 0.69 -6.59 16.80
CA LEU A 136 -0.21 -6.15 15.73
C LEU A 136 -1.48 -7.00 15.51
N LYS A 137 -1.76 -8.05 16.30
CA LYS A 137 -2.97 -8.87 16.12
C LYS A 137 -4.26 -8.07 16.32
N GLN A 138 -4.28 -7.18 17.30
CA GLN A 138 -5.44 -6.32 17.53
C GLN A 138 -5.62 -5.32 16.39
N VAL A 139 -4.53 -4.80 15.81
CA VAL A 139 -4.59 -3.94 14.63
C VAL A 139 -5.23 -4.71 13.48
N LEU A 140 -4.79 -5.95 13.22
CA LEU A 140 -5.40 -6.80 12.19
C LEU A 140 -6.91 -7.01 12.41
N SER A 141 -7.33 -7.31 13.64
CA SER A 141 -8.73 -7.50 13.98
C SER A 141 -9.56 -6.25 13.74
N VAL A 142 -9.12 -5.09 14.25
CA VAL A 142 -9.81 -3.81 14.07
C VAL A 142 -9.89 -3.44 12.59
N THR A 143 -8.80 -3.60 11.85
CA THR A 143 -8.78 -3.29 10.42
C THR A 143 -9.73 -4.18 9.62
N LYS A 144 -9.84 -5.47 9.95
CA LYS A 144 -10.83 -6.38 9.33
C LYS A 144 -12.27 -5.92 9.57
N ASP A 145 -12.58 -5.41 10.75
CA ASP A 145 -13.92 -4.89 11.03
C ASP A 145 -14.20 -3.59 10.28
N LEU A 146 -13.22 -2.70 10.15
CA LEU A 146 -13.33 -1.48 9.34
C LEU A 146 -13.46 -1.79 7.84
N LEU A 147 -12.77 -2.81 7.33
CA LEU A 147 -12.88 -3.25 5.93
C LEU A 147 -14.32 -3.64 5.59
N LYS A 148 -15.00 -4.40 6.46
CA LYS A 148 -16.41 -4.77 6.26
C LYS A 148 -17.33 -3.57 6.08
N GLU A 149 -16.99 -2.39 6.62
CA GLU A 149 -17.78 -1.18 6.43
C GLU A 149 -17.62 -0.62 5.01
N VAL A 150 -16.37 -0.49 4.54
CA VAL A 150 -16.06 0.08 3.22
C VAL A 150 -16.27 -0.90 2.07
N GLU A 151 -16.36 -2.20 2.36
CA GLU A 151 -16.64 -3.26 1.38
C GLU A 151 -18.13 -3.39 1.03
N LYS A 152 -19.03 -2.71 1.75
CA LYS A 152 -20.48 -2.71 1.44
C LYS A 152 -20.78 -2.19 0.03
N GLU A 153 -19.95 -1.28 -0.47
CA GLU A 153 -20.00 -0.79 -1.84
C GLU A 153 -18.59 -0.49 -2.32
N LEU A 154 -18.05 -1.38 -3.16
CA LEU A 154 -16.65 -1.36 -3.60
C LEU A 154 -16.30 -0.20 -4.53
N ARG A 155 -17.32 0.46 -5.11
CA ARG A 155 -17.15 1.60 -6.03
C ARG A 155 -16.96 2.94 -5.30
N TYR A 156 -16.91 2.93 -3.97
CA TYR A 156 -16.59 4.08 -3.13
C TYR A 156 -15.47 3.76 -2.13
N ASN A 157 -14.98 4.79 -1.43
CA ASN A 157 -14.00 4.69 -0.33
C ASN A 157 -12.75 3.88 -0.69
N CYS A 158 -12.25 4.05 -1.91
CA CYS A 158 -11.25 3.17 -2.50
C CYS A 158 -9.85 3.43 -1.93
N MET A 159 -9.51 4.68 -1.62
CA MET A 159 -8.23 5.00 -0.98
C MET A 159 -8.22 4.56 0.49
N ILE A 160 -9.33 4.74 1.21
CA ILE A 160 -9.48 4.22 2.57
C ILE A 160 -9.41 2.70 2.58
N ARG A 161 -10.14 2.02 1.68
CA ARG A 161 -10.07 0.57 1.55
C ARG A 161 -8.64 0.13 1.28
N HIS A 162 -7.97 0.71 0.28
CA HIS A 162 -6.58 0.37 -0.05
C HIS A 162 -5.64 0.52 1.16
N ALA A 163 -5.76 1.62 1.92
CA ALA A 163 -4.95 1.82 3.12
C ALA A 163 -5.26 0.80 4.23
N LEU A 164 -6.53 0.44 4.43
CA LEU A 164 -6.92 -0.59 5.39
C LEU A 164 -6.44 -1.98 4.95
N GLU A 165 -6.51 -2.31 3.66
CA GLU A 165 -5.97 -3.57 3.14
C GLU A 165 -4.44 -3.64 3.37
N SER A 166 -3.70 -2.54 3.13
CA SER A 166 -2.27 -2.45 3.45
C SER A 166 -1.99 -2.68 4.94
N ILE A 167 -2.71 -1.99 5.83
CA ILE A 167 -2.57 -2.16 7.28
C ILE A 167 -2.82 -3.62 7.69
N ALA A 168 -3.87 -4.23 7.12
CA ALA A 168 -4.23 -5.60 7.42
C ALA A 168 -3.15 -6.58 6.93
N ARG A 169 -2.60 -6.39 5.73
CA ARG A 169 -1.51 -7.22 5.20
C ARG A 169 -0.26 -7.12 6.07
N ILE A 170 0.19 -5.90 6.38
CA ILE A 170 1.37 -5.69 7.23
C ILE A 170 1.17 -6.35 8.61
N ALA A 171 0.02 -6.12 9.24
CA ALA A 171 -0.29 -6.72 10.56
C ALA A 171 -0.40 -8.24 10.52
N TYR A 172 -0.79 -8.82 9.38
CA TYR A 172 -0.85 -10.26 9.17
C TYR A 172 0.55 -10.87 8.92
N MET A 173 1.39 -10.22 8.13
CA MET A 173 2.72 -10.71 7.75
C MET A 173 3.75 -10.58 8.87
N ALA A 174 3.65 -9.52 9.68
CA ALA A 174 4.60 -9.22 10.75
C ALA A 174 4.92 -10.41 11.69
N PRO A 175 3.95 -11.13 12.29
CA PRO A 175 4.26 -12.28 13.15
C PRO A 175 4.89 -13.46 12.40
N ILE A 176 4.61 -13.63 11.10
CA ILE A 176 5.20 -14.70 10.28
C ILE A 176 6.67 -14.39 9.99
N GLN A 177 6.96 -13.14 9.65
CA GLN A 177 8.32 -12.64 9.43
C GLN A 177 9.13 -12.68 10.72
N GLU A 178 8.55 -12.26 11.85
CA GLU A 178 9.22 -12.30 13.16
C GLU A 178 9.57 -13.73 13.57
N ALA A 179 8.63 -14.67 13.46
CA ALA A 179 8.91 -16.08 13.77
C ALA A 179 10.02 -16.67 12.89
N THR A 180 10.12 -16.21 11.64
CA THR A 180 11.20 -16.61 10.72
C THR A 180 12.56 -16.06 11.15
N LEU A 181 12.61 -14.82 11.68
CA LEU A 181 13.81 -14.23 12.27
C LEU A 181 14.21 -14.92 13.58
N GLU A 182 13.24 -15.16 14.47
CA GLU A 182 13.47 -15.80 15.77
C GLU A 182 14.06 -17.20 15.60
N ALA A 183 13.59 -17.97 14.62
CA ALA A 183 14.15 -19.27 14.26
C ALA A 183 15.63 -19.22 13.82
N LYS A 184 16.13 -18.03 13.45
CA LYS A 184 17.52 -17.76 13.05
C LYS A 184 18.30 -16.98 14.12
N GLY A 185 17.72 -16.76 15.30
CA GLY A 185 18.34 -16.03 16.41
C GLY A 185 18.30 -14.51 16.28
N GLU A 186 17.38 -13.98 15.48
CA GLU A 186 17.27 -12.55 15.13
C GLU A 186 15.86 -12.02 15.43
N ALA A 187 15.67 -10.70 15.35
CA ALA A 187 14.40 -10.04 15.65
C ALA A 187 14.22 -8.72 14.90
N GLY A 188 13.03 -8.13 14.96
CA GLY A 188 12.79 -6.74 14.58
C GLY A 188 11.88 -6.50 13.37
N ALA A 189 11.33 -7.55 12.76
CA ALA A 189 10.32 -7.42 11.71
C ALA A 189 9.07 -6.69 12.23
N ILE A 190 8.62 -7.01 13.46
CA ILE A 190 7.49 -6.32 14.11
C ILE A 190 7.77 -4.82 14.25
N ALA A 191 8.99 -4.42 14.59
CA ALA A 191 9.32 -3.01 14.76
C ALA A 191 9.16 -2.23 13.43
N LEU A 192 9.67 -2.78 12.32
CA LEU A 192 9.48 -2.17 11.00
C LEU A 192 8.01 -2.17 10.58
N ALA A 193 7.30 -3.28 10.77
CA ALA A 193 5.88 -3.40 10.46
C ALA A 193 5.04 -2.37 11.23
N ARG A 194 5.36 -2.11 12.51
CA ARG A 194 4.70 -1.08 13.32
C ARG A 194 4.91 0.32 12.75
N GLU A 195 6.12 0.67 12.32
CA GLU A 195 6.37 1.95 11.67
C GLU A 195 5.55 2.10 10.38
N MET A 196 5.48 1.04 9.57
CA MET A 196 4.70 1.02 8.33
C MET A 196 3.20 1.16 8.61
N VAL A 197 2.65 0.43 9.59
CA VAL A 197 1.25 0.58 10.05
C VAL A 197 0.97 1.99 10.52
N TYR A 198 1.84 2.57 11.35
CA TYR A 198 1.67 3.94 11.84
C TYR A 198 1.61 4.94 10.69
N GLY A 199 2.50 4.80 9.70
CA GLY A 199 2.49 5.60 8.48
C GLY A 199 1.14 5.53 7.75
N HIS A 200 0.58 4.34 7.57
CA HIS A 200 -0.73 4.17 6.93
C HIS A 200 -1.87 4.78 7.75
N ILE A 201 -1.91 4.59 9.07
CA ILE A 201 -2.94 5.19 9.95
C ILE A 201 -2.86 6.73 9.89
N PHE A 202 -1.65 7.29 9.88
CA PHE A 202 -1.43 8.73 9.76
C PHE A 202 -2.02 9.30 8.46
N MET A 203 -1.88 8.58 7.35
CA MET A 203 -2.33 9.02 6.02
C MET A 203 -3.85 8.94 5.79
N LEU A 204 -4.62 8.30 6.69
CA LEU A 204 -6.06 8.09 6.50
C LEU A 204 -6.87 9.40 6.32
N ASP A 205 -6.44 10.54 6.88
CA ASP A 205 -7.13 11.82 6.61
C ASP A 205 -7.03 12.23 5.14
N THR A 206 -5.87 12.05 4.52
CA THR A 206 -5.65 12.39 3.11
C THR A 206 -6.43 11.44 2.20
N PHE A 207 -6.46 10.14 2.53
CA PHE A 207 -7.22 9.15 1.77
C PHE A 207 -8.73 9.38 1.86
N ASN A 208 -9.25 9.69 3.04
CA ASN A 208 -10.66 10.03 3.21
C ASN A 208 -11.03 11.31 2.45
N GLU A 209 -10.15 12.31 2.42
CA GLU A 209 -10.38 13.53 1.63
C GLU A 209 -10.45 13.22 0.14
N LEU A 210 -9.51 12.44 -0.39
CA LEU A 210 -9.50 11.99 -1.79
C LEU A 210 -10.78 11.22 -2.15
N ASP A 211 -11.21 10.28 -1.31
CA ASP A 211 -12.45 9.52 -1.51
C ASP A 211 -13.69 10.41 -1.52
N LYS A 212 -13.74 11.41 -0.62
CA LYS A 212 -14.83 12.40 -0.60
C LYS A 212 -14.85 13.27 -1.84
N MET A 213 -13.68 13.68 -2.35
CA MET A 213 -13.58 14.43 -3.60
C MET A 213 -13.99 13.57 -4.81
N ALA A 214 -13.67 12.27 -4.80
CA ALA A 214 -14.02 11.33 -5.87
C ALA A 214 -15.49 10.90 -5.88
N LYS A 215 -16.17 10.91 -4.73
CA LYS A 215 -17.56 10.47 -4.58
C LYS A 215 -18.51 10.99 -5.68
N PRO A 216 -18.56 12.30 -6.04
CA PRO A 216 -19.47 12.78 -7.07
C PRO A 216 -19.23 12.13 -8.44
N LEU A 217 -17.97 11.94 -8.82
CA LEU A 217 -17.60 11.31 -10.10
C LEU A 217 -17.87 9.81 -10.08
N ASN A 218 -17.55 9.13 -8.97
CA ASN A 218 -17.89 7.71 -8.79
C ASN A 218 -19.40 7.48 -8.88
N THR A 219 -20.22 8.40 -8.35
CA THR A 219 -21.69 8.36 -8.45
C THR A 219 -22.20 8.56 -9.88
N GLN A 220 -21.45 9.27 -10.72
CA GLN A 220 -21.75 9.41 -12.15
C GLN A 220 -21.27 8.21 -12.97
N GLY A 221 -20.63 7.23 -12.34
CA GLY A 221 -20.11 6.05 -12.99
C GLY A 221 -18.62 6.13 -13.35
N ILE A 222 -17.94 7.26 -13.14
CA ILE A 222 -16.51 7.43 -13.48
C ILE A 222 -15.66 6.85 -12.34
N PRO A 223 -14.90 5.76 -12.55
CA PRO A 223 -14.25 4.97 -11.50
C PRO A 223 -12.92 5.56 -10.97
N ILE A 224 -12.84 6.88 -10.77
CA ILE A 224 -11.60 7.55 -10.35
C ILE A 224 -11.12 7.05 -8.98
N LEU A 225 -9.80 6.89 -8.82
CA LEU A 225 -9.11 6.28 -7.67
C LEU A 225 -9.32 4.76 -7.57
N CYS A 226 -10.56 4.30 -7.73
CA CYS A 226 -10.95 2.91 -7.46
C CYS A 226 -10.32 1.88 -8.41
N GLN A 227 -10.04 2.26 -9.65
CA GLN A 227 -9.33 1.40 -10.59
C GLN A 227 -7.82 1.70 -10.65
N ASP A 228 -7.36 2.71 -9.91
CA ASP A 228 -5.98 3.21 -9.91
C ASP A 228 -5.12 2.61 -8.79
N VAL A 229 -5.76 1.87 -7.87
CA VAL A 229 -5.10 1.14 -6.77
C VAL A 229 -5.28 -0.38 -6.93
N PRO A 230 -4.25 -1.18 -6.64
CA PRO A 230 -4.38 -2.64 -6.66
C PRO A 230 -5.13 -3.11 -5.42
N GLN A 231 -5.81 -4.25 -5.54
CA GLN A 231 -6.33 -4.96 -4.38
C GLN A 231 -5.18 -5.61 -3.62
N ILE A 232 -5.18 -5.50 -2.30
CA ILE A 232 -4.15 -6.08 -1.44
C ILE A 232 -4.70 -7.30 -0.69
N PRO A 233 -4.33 -8.55 -1.08
CA PRO A 233 -4.77 -9.74 -0.35
C PRO A 233 -4.02 -9.88 0.98
N LEU A 234 -4.64 -10.57 1.95
CA LEU A 234 -3.99 -10.84 3.25
C LEU A 234 -2.79 -11.79 3.13
N GLY A 235 -2.83 -12.77 2.23
CA GLY A 235 -1.73 -13.73 2.02
C GLY A 235 -1.10 -13.61 0.64
N ASN A 236 -0.03 -14.38 0.42
CA ASN A 236 0.52 -14.56 -0.93
C ASN A 236 -0.46 -15.44 -1.73
N LYS A 237 -0.89 -14.96 -2.91
CA LYS A 237 -1.58 -15.79 -3.90
C LYS A 237 -0.57 -16.67 -4.63
#